data_AF-A0A5R9AKJ0-F1
#
_entry.id   AF-A0A5R9AKJ0-F1
#
_cell.length_a   1.000
_cell.length_b   1.000
_cell.length_c   1.000
_cell.angle_alpha   90.00
_cell.angle_beta   90.00
_cell.angle_gamma   90.00
#
_symmetry.space_group_name_H-M   'P 1'
#
loop_
_entity.id
_entity.type
_entity.pdbx_description
1 polymer ?
#
loop_
_entity_poly.entity_id
_entity_poly.type
_entity_poly.pdbx_seq_one_letter_code
_entity_poly.pdbx_strand_id
1 'polypeptide(L)'
;MEEHVAGQYLRLLLADGRLLSAVHAPGGPWNLGEGVRDVTGEIHADIEAFAQGAAEATPGMPVLTVDIVVNDFTGPTAHENRPVLVEHSERPWMYLQHVADERRISELGHELLQSSARHAGLTLPGSGMGTQERVTFRWEGLSQVAEDIQAAEAAAGQMQLDLRFTSTDPVAGVVCGEVSGPPAVIALLSEFVIDGHVLTAPAMAVETRPA
;
A
#
# COMPACT_ATOMS: atom_id res chain seq x y z
N MET A 1 -7.19 27.87 4.62
CA MET A 1 -8.48 27.44 4.08
C MET A 1 -8.27 27.25 2.60
N GLU A 2 -8.45 26.03 2.12
CA GLU A 2 -8.26 25.68 0.71
C GLU A 2 -9.56 25.92 -0.07
N GLU A 3 -9.43 26.14 -1.38
CA GLU A 3 -10.57 26.37 -2.28
C GLU A 3 -11.24 25.04 -2.64
N HIS A 4 -12.58 25.03 -2.71
CA HIS A 4 -13.30 23.86 -3.23
C HIS A 4 -13.21 23.83 -4.76
N VAL A 5 -12.65 22.75 -5.29
CA VAL A 5 -12.52 22.51 -6.73
C VAL A 5 -13.64 21.57 -7.19
N ALA A 6 -14.43 21.99 -8.18
CA ALA A 6 -15.44 21.15 -8.80
C ALA A 6 -14.85 20.32 -9.94
N GLY A 7 -15.32 19.09 -10.10
CA GLY A 7 -14.91 18.20 -11.19
C GLY A 7 -14.98 16.73 -10.80
N GLN A 8 -14.34 15.89 -11.61
CA GLN A 8 -14.17 14.46 -11.41
C GLN A 8 -12.85 14.21 -10.66
N TYR A 9 -12.93 13.46 -9.57
CA TYR A 9 -11.74 13.11 -8.80
C TYR A 9 -11.08 11.86 -9.40
N LEU A 10 -9.78 11.97 -9.66
CA LEU A 10 -8.93 10.86 -10.09
C LEU A 10 -7.78 10.66 -9.12
N ARG A 11 -7.47 9.40 -8.84
CA ARG A 11 -6.19 8.98 -8.24
C ARG A 11 -5.31 8.35 -9.30
N LEU A 12 -4.10 8.87 -9.45
CA LEU A 12 -3.10 8.41 -10.42
C LEU A 12 -1.94 7.79 -9.64
N LEU A 13 -1.60 6.53 -9.91
CA LEU A 13 -0.48 5.83 -9.31
C LEU A 13 0.67 5.75 -10.30
N LEU A 14 1.82 6.29 -9.92
CA LEU A 14 3.04 6.29 -10.72
C LEU A 14 4.14 5.50 -10.02
N ALA A 15 4.98 4.85 -10.83
CA ALA A 15 6.25 4.29 -10.39
C ALA A 15 7.33 4.60 -11.42
N ASP A 16 8.51 5.03 -10.97
CA ASP A 16 9.61 5.47 -11.83
C ASP A 16 9.18 6.53 -12.86
N GLY A 17 8.28 7.44 -12.46
CA GLY A 17 7.70 8.46 -13.33
C GLY A 17 6.72 7.94 -14.40
N ARG A 18 6.45 6.64 -14.45
CA ARG A 18 5.47 6.03 -15.37
C ARG A 18 4.14 5.83 -14.67
N LEU A 19 3.04 6.17 -15.36
CA LEU A 19 1.70 5.87 -14.86
C LEU A 19 1.42 4.36 -14.91
N LEU A 20 0.99 3.79 -13.78
CA LEU A 20 0.62 2.38 -13.66
C LEU A 20 -0.90 2.17 -13.61
N SER A 21 -1.61 3.09 -12.93
CA SER A 21 -3.04 3.01 -12.73
C SER A 21 -3.66 4.41 -12.60
N ALA A 22 -4.85 4.57 -13.16
CA ALA A 22 -5.73 5.71 -12.92
C ALA A 22 -7.09 5.20 -12.44
N VAL A 23 -7.58 5.75 -11.32
CA VAL A 23 -8.87 5.39 -10.73
C VAL A 23 -9.76 6.62 -10.68
N HIS A 24 -10.97 6.51 -11.23
CA HIS A 24 -12.01 7.50 -11.05
C HIS A 24 -12.83 7.16 -9.80
N ALA A 25 -12.94 8.11 -8.88
CA ALA A 25 -13.70 7.95 -7.64
C ALA A 25 -14.59 9.18 -7.40
N PRO A 26 -15.87 9.17 -7.84
CA PRO A 26 -16.76 10.33 -7.77
C PRO A 26 -16.95 10.91 -6.36
N GLY A 27 -16.91 10.06 -5.34
CA GLY A 27 -17.04 10.46 -3.93
C GLY A 27 -15.73 10.96 -3.29
N GLY A 28 -14.62 10.96 -4.03
CA GLY A 28 -13.28 11.18 -3.49
C GLY A 28 -12.72 9.95 -2.76
N PRO A 29 -11.58 10.09 -2.07
CA PRO A 29 -10.82 8.95 -1.57
C PRO A 29 -11.42 8.27 -0.35
N TRP A 30 -12.34 8.93 0.35
CA TRP A 30 -12.94 8.45 1.60
C TRP A 30 -14.37 7.93 1.42
N ASN A 31 -15.00 8.20 0.27
CA ASN A 31 -16.37 7.78 -0.02
C ASN A 31 -16.38 6.83 -1.21
N LEU A 32 -16.13 5.55 -0.90
CA LEU A 32 -15.97 4.44 -1.84
C LEU A 32 -17.32 3.89 -2.33
N GLY A 33 -18.28 4.79 -2.58
CA GLY A 33 -19.62 4.45 -3.04
C GLY A 33 -19.63 3.90 -4.48
N GLU A 34 -20.83 3.74 -5.01
CA GLU A 34 -21.03 3.29 -6.39
C GLU A 34 -20.28 4.18 -7.40
N GLY A 35 -19.58 3.55 -8.35
CA GLY A 35 -18.94 4.25 -9.47
C GLY A 35 -17.42 4.39 -9.39
N VAL A 36 -16.77 3.91 -8.33
CA VAL A 36 -15.29 3.75 -8.32
C VAL A 36 -14.91 2.74 -9.41
N ARG A 37 -14.00 3.12 -10.31
CA ARG A 37 -13.56 2.25 -11.41
C ARG A 37 -12.17 2.60 -11.92
N ASP A 38 -11.49 1.60 -12.46
CA ASP A 38 -10.23 1.78 -13.18
C ASP A 38 -10.53 2.48 -14.52
N VAL A 39 -9.82 3.57 -14.79
CA VAL A 39 -9.91 4.38 -16.01
C VAL A 39 -8.56 4.51 -16.71
N THR A 40 -7.59 3.66 -16.37
CA THR A 40 -6.20 3.73 -16.88
C THR A 40 -6.14 3.76 -18.41
N GLY A 41 -7.01 3.00 -19.09
CA GLY A 41 -7.07 2.96 -20.55
C GLY A 41 -7.91 4.06 -21.20
N GLU A 42 -8.57 4.91 -20.40
CA GLU A 42 -9.49 5.95 -20.88
C GLU A 42 -8.93 7.36 -20.72
N ILE A 43 -7.87 7.55 -19.92
CA ILE A 43 -7.31 8.87 -19.69
C ILE A 43 -6.70 9.46 -20.96
N HIS A 44 -6.82 10.77 -21.11
CA HIS A 44 -6.14 11.52 -22.15
C HIS A 44 -4.64 11.62 -21.86
N ALA A 45 -3.83 11.65 -22.93
CA ALA A 45 -2.36 11.74 -22.82
C ALA A 45 -1.89 13.00 -22.06
N ASP A 46 -2.63 14.10 -22.15
CA ASP A 46 -2.33 15.34 -21.40
C ASP A 46 -2.49 15.15 -19.86
N ILE A 47 -3.42 14.30 -19.42
CA ILE A 47 -3.60 13.97 -18.00
C ILE A 47 -2.44 13.10 -17.52
N GLU A 48 -2.04 12.13 -18.33
CA GLU A 48 -0.85 11.32 -18.07
C GLU A 48 0.39 12.22 -17.97
N ALA A 49 0.61 13.10 -18.95
CA ALA A 49 1.74 14.03 -18.97
C ALA A 49 1.73 14.98 -17.75
N PHE A 50 0.55 15.44 -17.31
CA PHE A 50 0.42 16.22 -16.08
C PHE A 50 0.89 15.43 -14.85
N ALA A 51 0.50 14.16 -14.74
CA ALA A 51 0.89 13.31 -13.62
C ALA A 51 2.39 13.00 -13.62
N GLN A 52 2.96 12.75 -14.81
CA GLN A 52 4.39 12.57 -15.00
C GLN A 52 5.16 13.83 -14.60
N GLY A 53 4.67 15.01 -15.02
CA GLY A 53 5.25 16.30 -14.60
C GLY A 53 5.17 16.54 -13.08
N ALA A 54 4.11 16.08 -12.43
CA ALA A 54 4.03 16.09 -10.97
C ALA A 54 5.11 15.18 -10.33
N ALA A 55 5.36 13.99 -10.88
CA ALA A 55 6.43 13.12 -10.41
C ALA A 55 7.83 13.71 -10.66
N GLU A 56 8.06 14.38 -11.78
CA GLU A 56 9.32 15.08 -12.07
C GLU A 56 9.58 16.24 -11.10
N ALA A 57 8.52 16.91 -10.64
CA ALA A 57 8.62 18.00 -9.67
C ALA A 57 8.99 17.51 -8.25
N THR A 58 8.85 16.22 -7.97
CA THR A 58 9.19 15.58 -6.69
C THR A 58 10.28 14.50 -6.88
N PRO A 59 11.53 14.92 -7.16
CA PRO A 59 12.61 13.99 -7.46
C PRO A 59 12.96 13.09 -6.27
N GLY A 60 13.32 11.84 -6.56
CA GLY A 60 13.76 10.86 -5.55
C GLY A 60 12.64 9.96 -5.02
N MET A 61 11.41 10.11 -5.52
CA MET A 61 10.29 9.24 -5.16
C MET A 61 10.14 8.10 -6.18
N PRO A 62 10.42 6.84 -5.81
CA PRO A 62 10.25 5.69 -6.71
C PRO A 62 8.78 5.43 -7.04
N VAL A 63 7.89 5.80 -6.13
CA VAL A 63 6.45 5.58 -6.20
C VAL A 63 5.73 6.83 -5.71
N LEU A 64 4.67 7.22 -6.42
CA LEU A 64 3.90 8.42 -6.13
C LEU A 64 2.42 8.19 -6.44
N THR A 65 1.54 8.61 -5.55
CA THR A 65 0.14 8.89 -5.92
C THR A 65 -0.07 10.37 -6.12
N VAL A 66 -0.78 10.71 -7.19
CA VAL A 66 -1.16 12.07 -7.56
C VAL A 66 -2.69 12.07 -7.64
N ASP A 67 -3.33 12.79 -6.74
CA ASP A 67 -4.78 12.93 -6.74
C ASP A 67 -5.14 14.27 -7.37
N ILE A 68 -6.02 14.22 -8.38
CA ILE A 68 -6.43 15.40 -9.14
C ILE A 68 -7.95 15.54 -9.19
N VAL A 69 -8.40 16.76 -9.42
CA VAL A 69 -9.77 17.06 -9.85
C VAL A 69 -9.71 17.64 -11.25
N VAL A 70 -10.50 17.08 -12.18
CA VAL A 70 -10.55 17.49 -13.60
C VAL A 70 -11.96 17.38 -14.15
N ASN A 71 -12.37 18.25 -15.07
CA ASN A 71 -13.74 18.26 -15.59
C ASN A 71 -14.04 17.07 -16.50
N ASP A 72 -13.08 16.66 -17.34
CA ASP A 72 -13.15 15.53 -18.25
C ASP A 72 -11.75 14.91 -18.40
N PHE A 73 -11.53 13.73 -17.82
CA PHE A 73 -10.25 13.05 -17.89
C PHE A 73 -9.97 12.38 -19.25
N THR A 74 -10.95 12.33 -20.15
CA THR A 74 -10.81 11.77 -21.51
C THR A 74 -10.45 12.83 -22.54
N GLY A 75 -10.53 14.11 -22.17
CA GLY A 75 -10.25 15.25 -23.03
C GLY A 75 -8.89 15.93 -22.76
N PRO A 76 -8.43 16.80 -23.68
CA PRO A 76 -7.19 17.55 -23.52
C PRO A 76 -7.24 18.55 -22.37
N THR A 77 -6.09 18.90 -21.80
CA THR A 77 -5.98 19.85 -20.69
C THR A 77 -5.95 21.28 -21.20
N ALA A 78 -7.09 21.76 -21.73
CA ALA A 78 -7.29 23.17 -22.07
C ALA A 78 -7.70 24.00 -20.83
N HIS A 79 -7.81 25.32 -20.97
CA HIS A 79 -8.16 26.22 -19.86
C HIS A 79 -9.41 25.80 -19.07
N GLU A 80 -10.43 25.27 -19.76
CA GLU A 80 -11.70 24.82 -19.15
C GLU A 80 -11.62 23.40 -18.58
N ASN A 81 -10.56 22.63 -18.88
CA ASN A 81 -10.35 21.26 -18.44
C ASN A 81 -8.99 21.08 -17.75
N ARG A 82 -8.55 22.11 -17.03
CA ARG A 82 -7.25 22.10 -16.36
C ARG A 82 -7.32 21.18 -15.13
N PRO A 83 -6.47 20.15 -15.02
CA PRO A 83 -6.39 19.34 -13.82
C PRO A 83 -5.84 20.16 -12.67
N VAL A 84 -6.43 19.97 -11.49
CA VAL A 84 -5.96 20.57 -10.24
C VAL A 84 -5.45 19.46 -9.33
N LEU A 85 -4.17 19.54 -8.97
CA LEU A 85 -3.58 18.66 -7.97
C LEU A 85 -4.17 19.00 -6.59
N VAL A 86 -4.78 18.01 -5.95
CA VAL A 86 -5.37 18.18 -4.60
C VAL A 86 -4.58 17.45 -3.53
N GLU A 87 -3.88 16.37 -3.86
CA GLU A 87 -3.03 15.62 -2.93
C GLU A 87 -1.90 14.94 -3.70
N HIS A 88 -0.76 14.74 -3.04
CA HIS A 88 0.25 13.79 -3.50
C HIS A 88 0.80 13.00 -2.31
N SER A 89 1.16 11.73 -2.50
CA SER A 89 1.68 10.89 -1.42
C SER A 89 2.72 9.88 -1.91
N GLU A 90 3.79 9.74 -1.11
CA GLU A 90 4.86 8.73 -1.27
C GLU A 90 4.42 7.34 -0.81
N ARG A 91 3.37 7.27 0.01
CA ARG A 91 2.84 6.02 0.58
C ARG A 91 1.52 5.72 -0.10
N PRO A 92 1.54 4.99 -1.23
CA PRO A 92 0.34 4.75 -2.01
C PRO A 92 -0.59 3.84 -1.21
N TRP A 93 -1.62 4.41 -0.60
CA TRP A 93 -2.70 3.61 -0.05
C TRP A 93 -3.53 3.07 -1.22
N MET A 94 -3.21 1.85 -1.65
CA MET A 94 -3.75 1.22 -2.86
C MET A 94 -5.19 0.70 -2.71
N TYR A 95 -5.87 1.05 -1.62
CA TYR A 95 -7.21 0.55 -1.36
C TYR A 95 -8.21 1.00 -2.44
N LEU A 96 -8.09 2.22 -2.95
CA LEU A 96 -8.89 2.68 -4.10
C LEU A 96 -8.67 1.84 -5.36
N GLN A 97 -7.42 1.50 -5.66
CA GLN A 97 -7.06 0.63 -6.79
C GLN A 97 -7.63 -0.78 -6.61
N HIS A 98 -7.59 -1.30 -5.39
CA HIS A 98 -8.19 -2.60 -5.06
C HIS A 98 -9.72 -2.60 -5.25
N VAL A 99 -10.42 -1.55 -4.79
CA VAL A 99 -11.87 -1.41 -4.98
C VAL A 99 -12.21 -1.26 -6.47
N ALA A 100 -11.39 -0.53 -7.23
CA ALA A 100 -11.59 -0.30 -8.65
C ALA A 100 -11.37 -1.56 -9.51
N ASP A 101 -10.32 -2.34 -9.22
CA ASP A 101 -10.04 -3.63 -9.86
C ASP A 101 -9.18 -4.51 -8.95
N GLU A 102 -9.84 -5.39 -8.19
CA GLU A 102 -9.19 -6.34 -7.30
C GLU A 102 -8.18 -7.24 -8.02
N ARG A 103 -8.38 -7.55 -9.30
CA ARG A 103 -7.53 -8.50 -10.04
C ARG A 103 -6.16 -7.93 -10.35
N ARG A 104 -6.06 -6.60 -10.50
CA ARG A 104 -4.82 -5.90 -10.83
C ARG A 104 -3.97 -5.56 -9.61
N ILE A 105 -4.50 -5.67 -8.39
CA ILE A 105 -3.82 -5.18 -7.19
C ILE A 105 -2.48 -5.88 -6.95
N SER A 106 -2.41 -7.19 -7.18
CA SER A 106 -1.17 -7.96 -7.03
C SER A 106 -0.13 -7.58 -8.08
N GLU A 107 -0.55 -7.31 -9.31
CA GLU A 107 0.32 -6.84 -10.39
C GLU A 107 0.88 -5.45 -10.07
N LEU A 108 0.02 -4.52 -9.61
CA LEU A 108 0.42 -3.19 -9.18
C LEU A 108 1.41 -3.27 -8.01
N GLY A 109 1.10 -4.05 -6.96
CA GLY A 109 1.99 -4.24 -5.83
C GLY A 109 3.35 -4.80 -6.23
N HIS A 110 3.39 -5.72 -7.21
CA HIS A 110 4.63 -6.24 -7.75
C HIS A 110 5.44 -5.16 -8.48
N GLU A 111 4.82 -4.35 -9.33
CA GLU A 111 5.47 -3.23 -10.02
C GLU A 111 6.06 -2.21 -9.03
N LEU A 112 5.31 -1.86 -7.97
CA LEU A 112 5.79 -0.95 -6.93
C LEU A 112 6.99 -1.50 -6.16
N LEU A 113 6.95 -2.79 -5.83
CA LEU A 113 8.06 -3.47 -5.15
C LEU A 113 9.29 -3.51 -6.05
N GLN A 114 9.12 -3.83 -7.33
CA GLN A 114 10.22 -3.80 -8.30
C GLN A 114 10.83 -2.41 -8.46
N SER A 115 10.01 -1.36 -8.59
CA SER A 115 10.48 0.03 -8.66
C SER A 115 11.30 0.41 -7.42
N SER A 116 10.74 0.14 -6.23
CA SER A 116 11.41 0.43 -4.96
C SER A 116 12.74 -0.34 -4.82
N ALA A 117 12.78 -1.60 -5.23
CA ALA A 117 14.00 -2.40 -5.21
C ALA A 117 15.07 -1.84 -6.15
N ARG A 118 14.70 -1.47 -7.39
CA ARG A 118 15.62 -0.84 -8.34
C ARG A 118 16.24 0.44 -7.76
N HIS A 119 15.42 1.29 -7.16
CA HIS A 119 15.87 2.52 -6.50
C HIS A 119 16.80 2.26 -5.32
N ALA A 120 16.57 1.19 -4.56
CA ALA A 120 17.45 0.75 -3.49
C ALA A 120 18.72 0.01 -3.98
N GLY A 121 18.90 -0.17 -5.29
CA GLY A 121 20.01 -0.96 -5.85
C GLY A 121 19.89 -2.46 -5.54
N LEU A 122 18.69 -2.93 -5.21
CA LEU A 122 18.39 -4.32 -4.89
C LEU A 122 17.92 -5.07 -6.14
N THR A 123 18.39 -6.31 -6.28
CA THR A 123 17.84 -7.24 -7.27
C THR A 123 16.86 -8.15 -6.55
N LEU A 124 15.57 -8.04 -6.90
CA LEU A 124 14.60 -9.02 -6.43
C LEU A 124 14.83 -10.33 -7.18
N PRO A 125 14.83 -11.48 -6.49
CA PRO A 125 14.80 -12.76 -7.19
C PRO A 125 13.58 -12.81 -8.11
N GLY A 126 13.72 -13.47 -9.26
CA GLY A 126 12.60 -13.68 -10.19
C GLY A 126 11.42 -14.38 -9.49
N SER A 127 10.28 -14.47 -10.18
CA SER A 127 8.96 -14.94 -9.71
C SER A 127 8.88 -16.35 -9.07
N GLY A 128 10.00 -16.99 -8.74
CA GLY A 128 10.07 -18.08 -7.77
C GLY A 128 9.98 -17.53 -6.35
N MET A 129 8.79 -17.08 -5.93
CA MET A 129 8.50 -17.00 -4.51
C MET A 129 8.60 -18.43 -3.95
N GLY A 130 9.44 -18.64 -2.94
CA GLY A 130 9.31 -19.82 -2.11
C GLY A 130 7.86 -19.94 -1.66
N THR A 131 7.25 -21.12 -1.80
CA THR A 131 5.90 -21.36 -1.27
C THR A 131 5.86 -21.30 0.26
N GLN A 132 7.05 -21.27 0.87
CA GLN A 132 7.31 -21.24 2.30
C GLN A 132 8.58 -20.43 2.53
N GLU A 133 8.52 -19.46 3.42
CA GLU A 133 9.68 -18.70 3.90
C GLU A 133 9.71 -18.76 5.42
N ARG A 134 10.88 -18.55 6.01
CA ARG A 134 11.05 -18.35 7.45
C ARG A 134 11.64 -16.97 7.69
N VAL A 135 10.99 -16.20 8.55
CA VAL A 135 11.45 -14.87 8.95
C VAL A 135 11.52 -14.78 10.46
N THR A 136 12.42 -13.94 10.95
CA THR A 136 12.41 -13.46 12.33
C THR A 136 11.53 -12.22 12.41
N PHE A 137 10.88 -12.02 13.56
CA PHE A 137 10.08 -10.82 13.81
C PHE A 137 10.41 -10.19 15.16
N ARG A 138 10.08 -8.91 15.26
CA ARG A 138 10.08 -8.12 16.49
C ARG A 138 8.85 -7.21 16.51
N TRP A 139 8.05 -7.34 17.55
CA TRP A 139 6.89 -6.49 17.82
C TRP A 139 7.19 -5.60 19.02
N GLU A 140 6.79 -4.33 18.95
CA GLU A 140 7.03 -3.35 20.00
C GLU A 140 5.76 -2.60 20.41
N GLY A 141 5.74 -2.11 21.65
CA GLY A 141 4.65 -1.31 22.18
C GLY A 141 3.44 -2.12 22.65
N LEU A 142 3.63 -3.41 22.96
CA LEU A 142 2.55 -4.27 23.43
C LEU A 142 2.23 -3.99 24.89
N SER A 143 0.94 -3.80 25.20
CA SER A 143 0.46 -3.49 26.55
C SER A 143 0.05 -4.73 27.35
N GLN A 144 -0.29 -5.83 26.67
CA GLN A 144 -0.76 -7.08 27.29
C GLN A 144 -0.05 -8.29 26.69
N VAL A 145 1.28 -8.30 26.77
CA VAL A 145 2.18 -9.29 26.11
C VAL A 145 1.70 -10.73 26.20
N ALA A 146 1.25 -11.21 27.36
CA ALA A 146 0.81 -12.60 27.51
C ALA A 146 -0.48 -12.90 26.73
N GLU A 147 -1.45 -11.99 26.74
CA GLU A 147 -2.72 -12.12 26.01
C GLU A 147 -2.50 -11.93 24.51
N ASP A 148 -1.67 -10.96 24.15
CA ASP A 148 -1.27 -10.66 22.77
C ASP A 148 -0.57 -11.86 22.11
N ILE A 149 0.30 -12.56 22.84
CA ILE A 149 0.92 -13.82 22.38
C ILE A 149 -0.13 -14.89 22.11
N GLN A 150 -1.06 -15.13 23.05
CA GLN A 150 -2.10 -16.15 22.87
C GLN A 150 -3.01 -15.84 21.67
N ALA A 151 -3.40 -14.58 21.52
CA ALA A 151 -4.22 -14.13 20.40
C ALA A 151 -3.48 -14.29 19.06
N ALA A 152 -2.19 -13.95 19.03
CA ALA A 152 -1.32 -14.15 17.88
C ALA A 152 -1.13 -15.63 17.50
N GLU A 153 -0.91 -16.52 18.48
CA GLU A 153 -0.83 -17.97 18.22
C GLU A 153 -2.13 -18.51 17.62
N ALA A 154 -3.29 -18.07 18.15
CA ALA A 154 -4.59 -18.48 17.65
C ALA A 154 -4.80 -18.00 16.19
N ALA A 155 -4.46 -16.74 15.89
CA ALA A 155 -4.55 -16.19 14.54
C ALA A 155 -3.60 -16.91 13.57
N ALA A 156 -2.34 -17.11 13.97
CA ALA A 156 -1.35 -17.84 13.18
C ALA A 156 -1.82 -19.27 12.86
N GLY A 157 -2.42 -19.96 13.84
CA GLY A 157 -3.01 -21.28 13.63
C GLY A 157 -4.14 -21.29 12.60
N GLN A 158 -5.02 -20.29 12.61
CA GLN A 158 -6.09 -20.14 11.60
C GLN A 158 -5.52 -19.86 10.19
N MET A 159 -4.41 -19.11 10.15
CA MET A 159 -3.70 -18.76 8.92
C MET A 159 -2.72 -19.86 8.45
N GLN A 160 -2.61 -20.98 9.18
CA GLN A 160 -1.68 -22.08 8.90
C GLN A 160 -0.20 -21.65 8.88
N LEU A 161 0.18 -20.74 9.79
CA LEU A 161 1.56 -20.31 10.01
C LEU A 161 2.19 -21.06 11.19
N ASP A 162 3.49 -21.39 11.09
CA ASP A 162 4.29 -21.88 12.23
C ASP A 162 4.92 -20.67 12.93
N LEU A 163 4.23 -20.14 13.94
CA LEU A 163 4.67 -19.01 14.76
C LEU A 163 5.32 -19.49 16.05
N ARG A 164 6.51 -18.98 16.36
CA ARG A 164 7.27 -19.34 17.57
C ARG A 164 7.86 -18.11 18.22
N PHE A 165 7.59 -17.93 19.51
CA PHE A 165 8.18 -16.84 20.30
C PHE A 165 9.51 -17.30 20.93
N THR A 166 10.56 -16.49 20.76
CA THR A 166 11.90 -16.80 21.29
C THR A 166 12.29 -15.91 22.47
N SER A 167 11.70 -14.71 22.58
CA SER A 167 11.97 -13.78 23.67
C SER A 167 10.79 -12.86 23.93
N THR A 168 10.55 -12.53 25.20
CA THR A 168 9.50 -11.61 25.63
C THR A 168 10.03 -10.67 26.70
N ASP A 169 9.84 -9.37 26.52
CA ASP A 169 10.06 -8.33 27.51
C ASP A 169 8.72 -7.64 27.83
N PRO A 170 8.01 -8.08 28.89
CA PRO A 170 6.72 -7.51 29.26
C PRO A 170 6.81 -6.08 29.81
N VAL A 171 8.00 -5.62 30.21
CA VAL A 171 8.19 -4.25 30.72
C VAL A 171 8.35 -3.28 29.56
N ALA A 172 9.14 -3.65 28.56
CA ALA A 172 9.31 -2.85 27.34
C ALA A 172 8.16 -3.04 26.33
N GLY A 173 7.31 -4.05 26.52
CA GLY A 173 6.26 -4.40 25.57
C GLY A 173 6.84 -4.94 24.26
N VAL A 174 7.93 -5.72 24.34
CA VAL A 174 8.66 -6.23 23.18
C VAL A 174 8.55 -7.74 23.12
N VAL A 175 8.24 -8.27 21.94
CA VAL A 175 8.17 -9.70 21.67
C VAL A 175 8.94 -10.01 20.40
N CYS A 176 9.78 -11.05 20.45
CA CYS A 176 10.56 -11.52 19.32
C CYS A 176 10.30 -13.00 19.07
N GLY A 177 10.44 -13.41 17.81
CA GLY A 177 10.26 -14.80 17.44
C GLY A 177 10.57 -15.08 15.97
N GLU A 178 10.09 -16.23 15.52
CA GLU A 178 10.16 -16.70 14.16
C GLU A 178 8.75 -17.04 13.66
N VAL A 179 8.50 -16.79 12.38
CA VAL A 179 7.30 -17.26 11.69
C VAL A 179 7.70 -17.92 10.38
N SER A 180 7.12 -19.09 10.10
CA SER A 180 7.28 -19.79 8.83
C SER A 180 5.94 -20.01 8.14
N GLY A 181 5.89 -19.81 6.83
CA GLY A 181 4.65 -19.90 6.06
C GLY A 181 4.77 -19.27 4.66
N PRO A 182 3.67 -19.23 3.90
CA PRO A 182 3.64 -18.49 2.63
C PRO A 182 3.88 -16.99 2.89
N PRO A 183 4.76 -16.31 2.12
CA PRO A 183 5.12 -14.91 2.40
C PRO A 183 3.93 -13.95 2.44
N ALA A 184 2.95 -14.12 1.56
CA ALA A 184 1.73 -13.29 1.55
C ALA A 184 0.94 -13.41 2.86
N VAL A 185 0.92 -14.60 3.47
CA VAL A 185 0.21 -14.87 4.72
C VAL A 185 1.00 -14.33 5.91
N ILE A 186 2.34 -14.41 5.88
CA ILE A 186 3.22 -13.76 6.87
C ILE A 186 3.05 -12.23 6.85
N ALA A 187 3.02 -11.63 5.65
CA ALA A 187 2.78 -10.21 5.48
C ALA A 187 1.40 -9.82 6.02
N LEU A 188 0.35 -10.58 5.69
CA LEU A 188 -1.01 -10.33 6.20
C LEU A 188 -1.08 -10.39 7.74
N LEU A 189 -0.40 -11.36 8.37
CA LEU A 189 -0.30 -11.41 9.83
C LEU A 189 0.35 -10.13 10.38
N SER A 190 1.42 -9.65 9.73
CA SER A 190 2.12 -8.44 10.15
C SER A 190 1.20 -7.21 10.10
N GLU A 191 0.41 -7.06 9.03
CA GLU A 191 -0.58 -5.98 8.93
C GLU A 191 -1.66 -6.08 10.03
N PHE A 192 -2.21 -7.27 10.27
CA PHE A 192 -3.22 -7.45 11.32
C PHE A 192 -2.69 -7.20 12.74
N VAL A 193 -1.39 -7.41 12.97
CA VAL A 193 -0.73 -7.06 14.23
C VAL A 193 -0.58 -5.54 14.36
N ILE A 194 -0.20 -4.85 13.28
CA ILE A 194 -0.10 -3.38 13.25
C ILE A 194 -1.48 -2.74 13.44
N ASP A 195 -2.52 -3.25 12.78
CA ASP A 195 -3.87 -2.68 12.83
C ASP A 195 -4.64 -3.07 14.11
N GLY A 196 -4.09 -3.97 14.93
CA GLY A 196 -4.74 -4.44 16.16
C GLY A 196 -5.93 -5.37 15.92
N HIS A 197 -6.01 -6.02 14.76
CA HIS A 197 -7.03 -7.02 14.45
C HIS A 197 -6.75 -8.39 15.10
N VAL A 198 -5.48 -8.68 15.39
CA VAL A 198 -5.05 -9.93 16.02
C VAL A 198 -4.74 -9.75 17.51
N LEU A 199 -4.23 -8.60 17.89
CA LEU A 199 -3.80 -8.30 19.25
C LEU A 199 -4.90 -7.62 20.06
N THR A 200 -4.73 -7.53 21.38
CA THR A 200 -5.65 -6.77 22.24
C THR A 200 -5.61 -5.27 21.97
N ALA A 201 -4.47 -4.79 21.46
CA ALA A 201 -4.26 -3.44 20.95
C ALA A 201 -3.24 -3.47 19.79
N PRO A 202 -3.28 -2.49 18.86
CA PRO A 202 -2.27 -2.30 17.83
C PRO A 202 -0.82 -2.38 18.35
N ALA A 203 0.04 -3.12 17.66
CA ALA A 203 1.48 -2.98 17.87
C ALA A 203 1.96 -1.63 17.36
N MET A 204 2.84 -0.97 18.09
CA MET A 204 3.39 0.34 17.67
C MET A 204 4.39 0.19 16.53
N ALA A 205 5.08 -0.96 16.48
CA ALA A 205 6.00 -1.30 15.41
C ALA A 205 6.05 -2.82 15.21
N VAL A 206 6.16 -3.22 13.95
CA VAL A 206 6.47 -4.59 13.53
C VAL A 206 7.67 -4.54 12.61
N GLU A 207 8.69 -5.31 12.95
CA GLU A 207 9.85 -5.54 12.11
C GLU A 207 9.91 -7.02 11.75
N THR A 208 10.13 -7.33 10.47
CA THR A 208 10.38 -8.68 9.97
C THR A 208 11.68 -8.69 9.17
N ARG A 209 12.49 -9.74 9.38
CA ARG A 209 13.77 -9.93 8.69
C ARG A 209 13.90 -11.37 8.21
N PRO A 210 14.57 -11.63 7.08
CA PRO A 210 14.97 -12.99 6.72
C PRO A 210 15.70 -13.66 7.90
N ALA A 211 15.35 -14.92 8.19
CA ALA A 211 15.99 -15.70 9.26
C ALA A 211 17.41 -16.15 8.88
#